data_AF-A0A929D9R4-F1
#
_entry.id   AF-A0A929D9R4-F1
#
_cell.length_a   1.000
_cell.length_b   1.000
_cell.length_c   1.000
_cell.angle_alpha   90.00
_cell.angle_beta   90.00
_cell.angle_gamma   90.00
#
_symmetry.space_group_name_H-M   'P 1'
#
loop_
_entity.id
_entity.type
_entity.pdbx_description
1 polymer ?
#
loop_
_entity_poly.entity_id
_entity_poly.type
_entity_poly.pdbx_seq_one_letter_code
_entity_poly.pdbx_strand_id
1 'polypeptide(L)'
;EAARPLGVIGCLAAGFEVVGRYLWLITLPALLDLFLWLGPRLSVVPLLQGFTAILRSRPVYDPEVVHQVGQATQLLEQFSEQLNLFSLLGVLPLLEVPSLLAWHAAVTPSPLGEPSVLLVTNVLTLIGWSGVLVLVGSVLGFLYLNSLANRVRAMPSAGEQGATPAKPAPNPAVKPTAGTGEGAEGTEQGQSFPARSGVSKLVRVLIFTAGLLMTGMVLALPWAVLVGTATAVSQLLAEVVLIVSTGMAGYVLLHLLFVVHGVLLGGRGLLRAIWESAVMIHMHLPYVIVLMLLVVVIYEGLGYVWSLLPGDSWLLLIGVLGNGAIATALIAATFVFYQERIGLLPGARQVSAKT
;
A
#
# COMPACT_ATOMS: atom_id res chain seq x y z
N GLU A 1 17.73 27.95 15.14
CA GLU A 1 16.44 27.47 15.69
C GLU A 1 16.06 26.21 14.91
N ALA A 2 15.82 25.07 15.56
CA ALA A 2 15.46 23.85 14.83
C ALA A 2 14.03 24.02 14.27
N ALA A 3 13.87 23.89 12.95
CA ALA A 3 12.58 24.05 12.29
C ALA A 3 11.54 23.08 12.92
N ARG A 4 10.34 23.59 13.20
CA ARG A 4 9.24 22.74 13.71
C ARG A 4 8.84 21.73 12.64
N PRO A 5 8.53 20.48 13.02
CA PRO A 5 8.11 19.46 12.07
C PRO A 5 6.79 19.83 11.41
N LEU A 6 6.57 19.39 10.18
CA LEU A 6 5.32 19.63 9.45
C LEU A 6 4.10 19.07 10.20
N GLY A 7 3.06 19.89 10.31
CA GLY A 7 1.72 19.46 10.72
C GLY A 7 1.09 18.51 9.69
N VAL A 8 -0.06 17.92 10.03
CA VAL A 8 -0.75 16.95 9.16
C VAL A 8 -1.09 17.54 7.78
N ILE A 9 -1.66 18.75 7.74
CA ILE A 9 -1.98 19.46 6.49
C ILE A 9 -0.72 19.76 5.68
N GLY A 10 0.39 20.13 6.35
CA GLY A 10 1.67 20.35 5.69
C GLY A 10 2.22 19.08 5.05
N CYS A 11 2.07 17.92 5.72
CA CYS A 11 2.45 16.62 5.15
C CYS A 11 1.60 16.29 3.91
N LEU A 12 0.29 16.55 3.95
CA LEU A 12 -0.61 16.37 2.79
C LEU A 12 -0.19 17.27 1.63
N ALA A 13 0.00 18.56 1.86
CA ALA A 13 0.43 19.52 0.84
C ALA A 13 1.77 19.10 0.20
N ALA A 14 2.74 18.69 1.02
CA ALA A 14 4.03 18.18 0.53
C ALA A 14 3.85 16.90 -0.32
N GLY A 15 2.93 16.01 0.05
CA GLY A 15 2.60 14.82 -0.74
C GLY A 15 2.08 15.17 -2.15
N PHE A 16 1.18 16.16 -2.25
CA PHE A 16 0.71 16.67 -3.54
C PHE A 16 1.81 17.38 -4.33
N GLU A 17 2.71 18.10 -3.66
CA GLU A 17 3.87 18.73 -4.31
C GLU A 17 4.81 17.68 -4.95
N VAL A 18 5.06 16.56 -4.25
CA VAL A 18 5.85 15.44 -4.80
C VAL A 18 5.25 14.92 -6.09
N VAL A 19 3.93 14.68 -6.11
CA VAL A 19 3.24 14.17 -7.31
C VAL A 19 3.26 15.19 -8.44
N GLY A 20 2.99 16.47 -8.13
CA GLY A 20 3.05 17.55 -9.12
C GLY A 20 4.43 17.70 -9.76
N ARG A 21 5.51 17.45 -9.01
CA ARG A 21 6.89 17.49 -9.51
C ARG A 21 7.30 16.23 -10.27
N TYR A 22 6.72 15.08 -9.92
CA TYR A 22 7.12 13.77 -10.43
C TYR A 22 5.90 12.96 -10.94
N LEU A 23 5.20 13.49 -11.95
CA LEU A 23 3.98 12.88 -12.52
C LEU A 23 4.17 11.42 -12.98
N TRP A 24 5.38 11.01 -13.34
CA TRP A 24 5.68 9.64 -13.74
C TRP A 24 5.42 8.61 -12.62
N LEU A 25 5.33 9.02 -11.35
CA LEU A 25 4.97 8.13 -10.23
C LEU A 25 3.56 7.55 -10.37
N ILE A 26 2.68 8.21 -11.15
CA ILE A 26 1.30 7.78 -11.42
C ILE A 26 1.26 6.63 -12.43
N THR A 27 2.34 6.42 -13.20
CA THR A 27 2.35 5.43 -14.29
C THR A 27 2.09 4.02 -13.80
N LEU A 28 2.68 3.59 -12.68
CA LEU A 28 2.48 2.23 -12.19
C LEU A 28 1.05 1.98 -11.67
N PRO A 29 0.47 2.84 -10.80
CA PRO A 29 -0.97 2.79 -10.48
C PRO A 29 -1.86 2.75 -11.72
N ALA A 30 -1.62 3.64 -12.69
CA ALA A 30 -2.43 3.72 -13.90
C ALA A 30 -2.30 2.47 -14.77
N LEU A 31 -1.09 1.91 -14.92
CA LEU A 31 -0.88 0.67 -15.67
C LEU A 31 -1.55 -0.53 -15.00
N LEU A 32 -1.52 -0.60 -13.67
CA LEU A 32 -2.22 -1.65 -12.92
C LEU A 32 -3.74 -1.54 -13.14
N ASP A 33 -4.30 -0.35 -13.02
CA ASP A 33 -5.72 -0.11 -13.29
C ASP A 33 -6.08 -0.44 -14.75
N LEU A 34 -5.29 -0.01 -15.73
CA LEU A 34 -5.48 -0.35 -17.14
C LEU A 34 -5.46 -1.86 -17.38
N PHE A 35 -4.55 -2.58 -16.72
CA PHE A 35 -4.47 -4.03 -16.78
C PHE A 35 -5.73 -4.69 -16.18
N LEU A 36 -6.19 -4.20 -15.02
CA LEU A 36 -7.40 -4.74 -14.38
C LEU A 36 -8.70 -4.38 -15.13
N TRP A 37 -8.69 -3.28 -15.89
CA TRP A 37 -9.84 -2.84 -16.69
C TRP A 37 -9.94 -3.56 -18.04
N LEU A 38 -8.84 -3.54 -18.81
CA LEU A 38 -8.81 -3.96 -20.21
C LEU A 38 -8.24 -5.37 -20.39
N GLY A 39 -7.58 -5.90 -19.35
CA GLY A 39 -6.92 -7.20 -19.38
C GLY A 39 -7.88 -8.38 -19.12
N PRO A 40 -7.31 -9.60 -19.09
CA PRO A 40 -8.08 -10.80 -18.79
C PRO A 40 -8.56 -10.80 -17.34
N ARG A 41 -9.64 -11.55 -17.08
CA ARG A 41 -10.14 -11.81 -15.74
C ARG A 41 -9.78 -13.23 -15.32
N LEU A 42 -9.28 -13.40 -14.11
CA LEU A 42 -8.99 -14.72 -13.54
C LEU A 42 -10.08 -15.06 -12.52
N SER A 43 -11.03 -15.90 -12.93
CA SER A 43 -12.26 -16.19 -12.19
C SER A 43 -12.15 -17.46 -11.35
N VAL A 44 -12.66 -17.39 -10.13
CA VAL A 44 -12.76 -18.50 -9.17
C VAL A 44 -14.18 -19.08 -9.09
N VAL A 45 -15.11 -18.61 -9.94
CA VAL A 45 -16.52 -19.04 -9.94
C VAL A 45 -16.69 -20.57 -9.98
N PRO A 46 -16.00 -21.35 -10.85
CA PRO A 46 -16.19 -22.80 -10.91
C PRO A 46 -15.82 -23.51 -9.60
N LEU A 47 -14.80 -23.02 -8.89
CA LEU A 47 -14.40 -23.56 -7.61
C LEU A 47 -15.46 -23.33 -6.53
N LEU A 48 -16.01 -22.11 -6.49
CA LEU A 48 -17.02 -21.74 -5.50
C LEU A 48 -18.35 -22.43 -5.79
N GLN A 49 -18.74 -22.59 -7.05
CA GLN A 49 -19.90 -23.40 -7.45
C GLN A 49 -19.76 -24.87 -7.04
N GLY A 50 -18.57 -25.46 -7.23
CA GLY A 50 -18.29 -26.82 -6.75
C GLY A 50 -18.43 -26.92 -5.23
N PHE A 51 -17.97 -25.91 -4.49
CA PHE A 51 -18.10 -25.85 -3.03
C PHE A 51 -19.56 -25.67 -2.58
N THR A 52 -20.34 -24.77 -3.19
CA THR A 52 -21.75 -24.57 -2.83
C THR A 52 -22.61 -25.79 -3.18
N ALA A 53 -22.30 -26.50 -4.26
CA ALA A 53 -22.95 -27.77 -4.61
C ALA A 53 -22.77 -28.82 -3.51
N ILE A 54 -21.56 -28.93 -2.93
CA ILE A 54 -21.26 -29.84 -1.82
C ILE A 54 -22.02 -29.44 -0.55
N LEU A 55 -22.15 -28.13 -0.27
CA LEU A 55 -22.92 -27.65 0.89
C LEU A 55 -24.41 -27.99 0.75
N ARG A 56 -24.97 -27.78 -0.45
CA ARG A 56 -26.39 -28.03 -0.75
C ARG A 56 -26.73 -29.52 -0.84
N SER A 57 -25.75 -30.40 -1.14
CA SER A 57 -26.00 -31.84 -1.20
C SER A 57 -26.12 -32.52 0.16
N ARG A 58 -25.85 -31.81 1.27
CA ARG A 58 -25.98 -32.38 2.61
C ARG A 58 -27.46 -32.38 3.05
N PRO A 59 -27.99 -33.50 3.58
CA PRO A 59 -29.35 -33.53 4.11
C PRO A 59 -29.42 -32.66 5.37
N VAL A 60 -30.02 -31.49 5.25
CA VAL A 60 -30.32 -30.59 6.38
C VAL A 60 -31.78 -30.79 6.76
N TYR A 61 -32.05 -31.19 8.01
CA TYR A 61 -33.40 -31.50 8.48
C TYR A 61 -34.14 -30.30 9.10
N ASP A 62 -33.42 -29.22 9.41
CA ASP A 62 -33.98 -28.01 10.03
C ASP A 62 -34.28 -26.94 8.98
N PRO A 63 -35.54 -26.49 8.82
CA PRO A 63 -35.93 -25.45 7.87
C PRO A 63 -35.18 -24.13 8.02
N GLU A 64 -34.81 -23.76 9.26
CA GLU A 64 -34.08 -22.51 9.53
C GLU A 64 -32.66 -22.59 8.98
N VAL A 65 -31.98 -23.71 9.21
CA VAL A 65 -30.61 -23.95 8.71
C VAL A 65 -30.60 -24.02 7.18
N VAL A 66 -31.64 -24.60 6.56
CA VAL A 66 -31.78 -24.59 5.09
C VAL A 66 -31.85 -23.16 4.55
N HIS A 67 -32.61 -22.28 5.21
CA HIS A 67 -32.71 -20.88 4.79
C HIS A 67 -31.38 -20.13 4.92
N GLN A 68 -30.69 -20.30 6.06
CA GLN A 68 -29.40 -19.66 6.31
C GLN A 68 -28.31 -20.11 5.32
N VAL A 69 -28.23 -21.42 5.05
CA VAL A 69 -27.29 -21.95 4.04
C VAL A 69 -27.65 -21.43 2.64
N GLY A 70 -28.94 -21.36 2.30
CA GLY A 70 -29.41 -20.75 1.06
C GLY A 70 -28.92 -19.32 0.88
N GLN A 71 -29.17 -18.46 1.87
CA GLN A 71 -28.70 -17.07 1.87
C GLN A 71 -27.17 -16.97 1.77
N ALA A 72 -26.43 -17.74 2.58
CA ALA A 72 -24.97 -17.72 2.57
C ALA A 72 -24.39 -18.15 1.22
N THR A 73 -24.95 -19.18 0.58
CA THR A 73 -24.51 -19.61 -0.75
C THR A 73 -24.82 -18.60 -1.84
N GLN A 74 -25.96 -17.90 -1.76
CA GLN A 74 -26.31 -16.84 -2.71
C GLN A 74 -25.37 -15.63 -2.58
N LEU A 75 -25.05 -15.21 -1.35
CA LEU A 75 -24.07 -14.15 -1.12
C LEU A 75 -22.67 -14.56 -1.64
N LEU A 76 -22.29 -15.82 -1.45
CA LEU A 76 -21.01 -16.34 -1.94
C LEU A 76 -20.97 -16.38 -3.48
N GLU A 77 -22.07 -16.77 -4.13
CA GLU A 77 -22.20 -16.77 -5.59
C GLU A 77 -22.09 -15.35 -6.15
N GLN A 78 -22.85 -14.40 -5.60
CA GLN A 78 -22.78 -12.97 -5.99
C GLN A 78 -21.38 -12.39 -5.78
N PHE A 79 -20.74 -12.71 -4.66
CA PHE A 79 -19.37 -12.27 -4.38
C PHE A 79 -18.37 -12.89 -5.36
N SER A 80 -18.53 -14.17 -5.72
CA SER A 80 -17.62 -14.87 -6.62
C SER A 80 -17.58 -14.30 -8.03
N GLU A 81 -18.71 -13.81 -8.53
CA GLU A 81 -18.80 -13.13 -9.83
C GLU A 81 -18.04 -11.79 -9.81
N GLN A 82 -17.94 -11.19 -8.61
CA GLN A 82 -17.21 -9.95 -8.36
C GLN A 82 -15.73 -10.17 -7.97
N LEU A 83 -15.20 -11.38 -8.12
CA LEU A 83 -13.79 -11.64 -7.86
C LEU A 83 -12.99 -11.79 -9.15
N ASN A 84 -12.07 -10.85 -9.36
CA ASN A 84 -10.95 -11.04 -10.28
C ASN A 84 -9.69 -11.34 -9.47
N LEU A 85 -9.14 -12.55 -9.57
CA LEU A 85 -7.96 -12.95 -8.79
C LEU A 85 -6.73 -12.07 -9.10
N PHE A 86 -6.66 -11.47 -10.30
CA PHE A 86 -5.63 -10.48 -10.63
C PHE A 86 -5.64 -9.23 -9.73
N SER A 87 -6.76 -8.92 -9.07
CA SER A 87 -6.83 -7.85 -8.07
C SER A 87 -5.87 -8.04 -6.90
N LEU A 88 -5.41 -9.27 -6.63
CA LEU A 88 -4.36 -9.55 -5.62
C LEU A 88 -3.04 -8.80 -5.90
N LEU A 89 -2.82 -8.28 -7.11
CA LEU A 89 -1.69 -7.42 -7.42
C LEU A 89 -1.72 -6.08 -6.65
N GLY A 90 -2.89 -5.62 -6.21
CA GLY A 90 -3.10 -4.32 -5.57
C GLY A 90 -3.68 -4.33 -4.15
N VAL A 91 -4.08 -5.49 -3.60
CA VAL A 91 -4.80 -5.61 -2.30
C VAL A 91 -3.91 -6.17 -1.18
N LEU A 92 -2.60 -5.92 -1.23
CA LEU A 92 -1.65 -6.42 -0.22
C LEU A 92 -1.43 -5.43 0.91
N PRO A 93 -1.94 -5.67 2.13
CA PRO A 93 -1.95 -4.66 3.19
C PRO A 93 -0.58 -4.02 3.40
N LEU A 94 -0.56 -2.68 3.44
CA LEU A 94 0.64 -1.84 3.64
C LEU A 94 1.64 -1.84 2.48
N LEU A 95 1.47 -2.68 1.46
CA LEU A 95 2.41 -2.88 0.35
C LEU A 95 1.72 -2.79 -1.02
N GLU A 96 0.90 -1.77 -1.19
CA GLU A 96 -0.03 -1.68 -2.32
C GLU A 96 0.46 -0.67 -3.36
N VAL A 97 0.32 -1.06 -4.62
CA VAL A 97 0.18 -0.10 -5.70
C VAL A 97 -1.29 0.32 -5.68
N PRO A 98 -1.62 1.59 -5.42
CA PRO A 98 -3.01 2.00 -5.35
C PRO A 98 -3.69 1.75 -6.68
N SER A 99 -4.93 1.27 -6.62
CA SER A 99 -5.69 0.87 -7.80
C SER A 99 -7.17 1.12 -7.53
N LEU A 100 -7.82 1.88 -8.42
CA LEU A 100 -9.26 2.08 -8.36
C LEU A 100 -9.99 0.76 -8.61
N LEU A 101 -9.44 -0.05 -9.50
CA LEU A 101 -10.07 -1.25 -10.02
C LEU A 101 -9.73 -2.50 -9.21
N ALA A 102 -8.66 -2.56 -8.42
CA ALA A 102 -8.39 -3.74 -7.59
C ALA A 102 -9.57 -4.09 -6.66
N TRP A 103 -10.28 -3.07 -6.15
CA TRP A 103 -11.46 -3.26 -5.32
C TRP A 103 -12.80 -3.25 -6.11
N HIS A 104 -12.84 -2.62 -7.29
CA HIS A 104 -14.09 -2.40 -8.06
C HIS A 104 -14.16 -3.13 -9.43
N ALA A 105 -13.09 -3.80 -9.88
CA ALA A 105 -12.88 -4.26 -11.27
C ALA A 105 -13.87 -5.29 -11.77
N ALA A 106 -14.40 -6.14 -10.90
CA ALA A 106 -14.95 -7.39 -11.37
C ALA A 106 -16.32 -7.25 -12.07
N VAL A 107 -16.91 -6.06 -12.06
CA VAL A 107 -18.17 -5.77 -12.76
C VAL A 107 -18.01 -4.66 -13.79
N THR A 108 -16.83 -4.07 -13.95
CA THR A 108 -16.65 -2.94 -14.86
C THR A 108 -16.62 -3.44 -16.31
N PRO A 109 -17.64 -3.18 -17.15
CA PRO A 109 -17.57 -3.53 -18.57
C PRO A 109 -16.34 -2.86 -19.20
N SER A 110 -15.84 -3.40 -20.30
CA SER A 110 -14.70 -2.82 -21.02
C SER A 110 -15.17 -2.18 -22.32
N PRO A 111 -14.61 -1.02 -22.73
CA PRO A 111 -14.87 -0.46 -24.05
C PRO A 111 -14.41 -1.39 -25.19
N LEU A 112 -13.56 -2.38 -24.89
CA LEU A 112 -13.12 -3.41 -25.84
C LEU A 112 -14.10 -4.58 -25.98
N GLY A 113 -15.22 -4.58 -25.23
CA GLY A 113 -16.22 -5.64 -25.21
C GLY A 113 -16.08 -6.55 -23.98
N GLU A 114 -16.61 -7.76 -24.09
CA GLU A 114 -16.54 -8.75 -23.00
C GLU A 114 -15.09 -9.21 -22.77
N PRO A 115 -14.56 -9.07 -21.54
CA PRO A 115 -13.18 -9.42 -21.25
C PRO A 115 -12.99 -10.95 -21.29
N SER A 116 -11.83 -11.39 -21.76
CA SER A 116 -11.47 -12.80 -21.73
C SER A 116 -11.40 -13.33 -20.28
N VAL A 117 -12.10 -14.42 -19.99
CA VAL A 117 -12.15 -15.02 -18.64
C VAL A 117 -11.35 -16.32 -18.59
N LEU A 118 -10.31 -16.33 -17.76
CA LEU A 118 -9.52 -17.50 -17.41
C LEU A 118 -10.13 -18.15 -16.18
N LEU A 119 -10.49 -19.42 -16.29
CA LEU A 119 -11.18 -20.16 -15.23
C LEU A 119 -10.17 -20.91 -14.36
N VAL A 120 -10.26 -20.71 -13.05
CA VAL A 120 -9.56 -21.51 -12.05
C VAL A 120 -10.47 -22.64 -11.62
N THR A 121 -10.12 -23.89 -11.95
CA THR A 121 -10.99 -25.06 -11.78
C THR A 121 -10.61 -25.96 -10.61
N ASN A 122 -9.42 -25.81 -10.03
CA ASN A 122 -8.96 -26.62 -8.90
C ASN A 122 -8.17 -25.79 -7.87
N VAL A 123 -8.20 -26.23 -6.62
CA VAL A 123 -7.61 -25.49 -5.48
C VAL A 123 -6.09 -25.34 -5.62
N LEU A 124 -5.41 -26.31 -6.24
CA LEU A 124 -3.97 -26.23 -6.47
C LEU A 124 -3.61 -25.08 -7.43
N THR A 125 -4.35 -24.92 -8.52
CA THR A 125 -4.18 -23.80 -9.45
C THR A 125 -4.52 -22.46 -8.81
N LEU A 126 -5.53 -22.42 -7.93
CA LEU A 126 -5.84 -21.23 -7.13
C LEU A 126 -4.64 -20.83 -6.25
N ILE A 127 -4.09 -21.78 -5.48
CA ILE A 127 -2.93 -21.54 -4.62
C ILE A 127 -1.72 -21.09 -5.44
N GLY A 128 -1.46 -21.74 -6.59
CA GLY A 128 -0.37 -21.38 -7.49
C GLY A 128 -0.48 -19.96 -8.02
N TRP A 129 -1.65 -19.59 -8.56
CA TRP A 129 -1.92 -18.24 -9.05
C TRP A 129 -1.83 -17.21 -7.93
N SER A 130 -2.46 -17.45 -6.78
CA SER A 130 -2.39 -16.57 -5.62
C SER A 130 -0.95 -16.34 -5.18
N GLY A 131 -0.13 -17.40 -5.09
CA GLY A 131 1.29 -17.28 -4.72
C GLY A 131 2.10 -16.42 -5.69
N VAL A 132 1.91 -16.63 -7.01
CA VAL A 132 2.59 -15.83 -8.04
C VAL A 132 2.12 -14.37 -8.00
N LEU A 133 0.82 -14.13 -7.92
CA LEU A 133 0.25 -12.77 -7.91
C LEU A 133 0.66 -11.99 -6.66
N VAL A 134 0.68 -12.62 -5.49
CA VAL A 134 1.20 -12.01 -4.25
C VAL A 134 2.67 -11.63 -4.41
N LEU A 135 3.50 -12.50 -4.98
CA LEU A 135 4.92 -12.22 -5.19
C LEU A 135 5.12 -11.06 -6.17
N VAL A 136 4.44 -11.09 -7.32
CA VAL A 136 4.51 -10.03 -8.33
C VAL A 136 3.99 -8.71 -7.78
N GLY A 137 2.82 -8.72 -7.15
CA GLY A 137 2.22 -7.55 -6.49
C GLY A 137 3.15 -6.95 -5.44
N SER A 138 3.80 -7.79 -4.63
CA SER A 138 4.77 -7.31 -3.63
C SER A 138 6.00 -6.64 -4.27
N VAL A 139 6.49 -7.17 -5.39
CA VAL A 139 7.59 -6.56 -6.15
C VAL A 139 7.15 -5.23 -6.76
N LEU A 140 5.96 -5.16 -7.36
CA LEU A 140 5.40 -3.92 -7.91
C LEU A 140 5.20 -2.86 -6.81
N GLY A 141 4.61 -3.25 -5.68
CA GLY A 141 4.44 -2.41 -4.50
C GLY A 141 5.77 -1.91 -3.96
N PHE A 142 6.79 -2.77 -3.87
CA PHE A 142 8.13 -2.34 -3.49
C PHE A 142 8.71 -1.31 -4.46
N LEU A 143 8.66 -1.56 -5.78
CA LEU A 143 9.20 -0.65 -6.79
C LEU A 143 8.53 0.72 -6.69
N TYR A 144 7.20 0.74 -6.58
CA TYR A 144 6.40 1.94 -6.40
C TYR A 144 6.76 2.69 -5.12
N LEU A 145 6.64 2.05 -3.96
CA LEU A 145 6.88 2.69 -2.66
C LEU A 145 8.35 3.12 -2.50
N ASN A 146 9.31 2.35 -3.01
CA ASN A 146 10.72 2.72 -2.99
C ASN A 146 11.01 3.92 -3.91
N SER A 147 10.37 3.99 -5.08
CA SER A 147 10.47 5.16 -5.97
C SER A 147 9.95 6.42 -5.29
N LEU A 148 8.81 6.32 -4.59
CA LEU A 148 8.19 7.39 -3.85
C LEU A 148 9.06 7.84 -2.66
N ALA A 149 9.55 6.88 -1.86
CA ALA A 149 10.44 7.14 -0.73
C ALA A 149 11.71 7.89 -1.15
N ASN A 150 12.30 7.55 -2.31
CA ASN A 150 13.48 8.23 -2.83
C ASN A 150 13.18 9.68 -3.25
N ARG A 151 12.00 9.97 -3.80
CA ARG A 151 11.60 11.34 -4.19
C ARG A 151 11.22 12.19 -3.00
N VAL A 152 10.57 11.61 -1.99
CA VAL A 152 10.27 12.28 -0.73
C VAL A 152 11.57 12.66 0.01
N ARG A 153 12.56 11.76 0.07
CA ARG A 153 13.89 12.06 0.65
C ARG A 153 14.64 13.19 -0.05
N ALA A 154 14.46 13.32 -1.36
CA ALA A 154 15.16 14.32 -2.16
C ALA A 154 14.51 15.71 -2.09
N MET A 155 13.35 15.86 -1.45
CA MET A 155 12.73 17.17 -1.27
C MET A 155 13.51 17.97 -0.21
N PRO A 156 13.93 19.21 -0.52
CA PRO A 156 14.48 20.12 0.47
C PRO A 156 13.46 20.33 1.59
N SER A 157 13.93 20.37 2.83
CA SER A 157 13.07 20.64 3.99
C SER A 157 12.35 21.97 3.75
N ALA A 158 11.04 22.06 4.01
CA ALA A 158 10.26 23.28 3.73
C ALA A 158 10.83 24.56 4.39
N GLY A 159 11.71 24.42 5.40
CA GLY A 159 12.47 25.54 6.00
C GLY A 159 13.57 26.14 5.12
N GLU A 160 14.05 25.45 4.09
CA GLU A 160 15.06 25.96 3.14
C GLU A 160 14.45 26.66 1.93
N GLN A 161 13.19 26.37 1.58
CA GLN A 161 12.50 27.00 0.45
C GLN A 161 12.14 28.49 0.71
N GLY A 162 12.15 28.93 1.98
CA GLY A 162 12.01 30.33 2.36
C GLY A 162 13.31 31.13 2.40
N ALA A 163 14.47 30.48 2.24
CA ALA A 163 15.75 31.15 2.15
C ALA A 163 16.04 31.50 0.68
N THR A 164 15.74 32.73 0.29
CA THR A 164 16.22 33.30 -0.98
C THR A 164 17.71 33.01 -1.10
N PRO A 165 18.22 32.43 -2.20
CA PRO A 165 19.65 32.24 -2.35
C PRO A 165 20.29 33.62 -2.32
N ALA A 166 20.99 33.93 -1.23
CA ALA A 166 21.77 35.14 -1.12
C ALA A 166 22.76 35.13 -2.28
N LYS A 167 22.59 36.12 -3.17
CA LYS A 167 23.48 36.39 -4.30
C LYS A 167 24.93 36.27 -3.81
N PRO A 168 25.78 35.43 -4.43
CA PRO A 168 27.17 35.35 -4.02
C PRO A 168 27.79 36.75 -4.18
N ALA A 169 28.38 37.27 -3.11
CA ALA A 169 29.16 38.50 -3.16
C ALA A 169 30.28 38.33 -4.20
N PRO A 170 30.62 39.37 -4.98
CA PRO A 170 31.72 39.28 -5.92
C PRO A 170 33.01 39.04 -5.15
N ASN A 171 33.63 37.89 -5.35
CA ASN A 171 34.92 37.58 -4.75
C ASN A 171 35.98 38.54 -5.32
N PRO A 172 36.78 39.25 -4.51
CA PRO A 172 37.83 40.12 -5.03
C PRO A 172 38.89 39.30 -5.75
N ALA A 173 39.30 39.81 -6.91
CA ALA A 173 40.19 39.19 -7.87
C ALA A 173 41.46 38.59 -7.25
N VAL A 174 41.66 37.29 -7.44
CA VAL A 174 42.96 36.63 -7.30
C VAL A 174 43.61 36.60 -8.70
N LYS A 175 44.79 37.23 -8.81
CA LYS A 175 45.61 37.26 -10.03
C LYS A 175 46.12 35.86 -10.41
N PRO A 176 46.30 35.57 -11.71
CA PRO A 176 46.83 34.28 -12.15
C PRO A 176 48.36 34.26 -12.03
N THR A 177 48.91 33.33 -11.25
CA THR A 177 50.32 32.93 -11.34
C THR A 177 50.40 31.60 -12.06
N ALA A 178 51.09 31.61 -13.20
CA ALA A 178 51.44 30.43 -13.99
C ALA A 178 52.34 29.48 -13.19
N GLY A 179 52.10 28.18 -13.30
CA GLY A 179 52.98 27.16 -12.74
C GLY A 179 52.42 25.75 -12.89
N THR A 180 52.92 25.05 -13.92
CA THR A 180 53.06 23.58 -14.03
C THR A 180 51.83 22.71 -13.86
N GLY A 181 51.39 22.14 -14.98
CA GLY A 181 50.37 21.11 -15.03
C GLY A 181 50.82 19.80 -14.40
N GLU A 182 49.99 19.29 -13.50
CA GLU A 182 49.79 17.86 -13.30
C GLU A 182 48.29 17.61 -13.53
N GLY A 183 48.01 16.66 -14.42
CA GLY A 183 46.66 16.30 -14.82
C GLY A 183 45.89 15.70 -13.65
N ALA A 184 44.99 16.48 -13.08
CA ALA A 184 43.90 15.95 -12.28
C ALA A 184 42.85 15.40 -13.24
N GLU A 185 42.87 14.08 -13.44
CA GLU A 185 41.77 13.33 -14.04
C GLU A 185 40.49 13.65 -13.27
N GLY A 186 39.58 14.35 -13.94
CA GLY A 186 38.22 14.54 -13.49
C GLY A 186 37.50 13.20 -13.48
N THR A 187 37.61 12.47 -12.38
CA THR A 187 36.63 11.43 -12.06
C THR A 187 35.30 12.11 -11.80
N GLU A 188 34.49 12.24 -12.85
CA GLU A 188 33.04 12.34 -12.70
C GLU A 188 32.59 11.13 -11.87
N GLN A 189 32.44 11.35 -10.56
CA GLN A 189 31.78 10.41 -9.68
C GLN A 189 30.30 10.38 -10.06
N GLY A 190 29.99 9.66 -11.14
CA GLY A 190 28.69 9.07 -11.33
C GLY A 190 28.41 8.25 -10.08
N GLN A 191 27.54 8.76 -9.23
CA GLN A 191 27.07 8.06 -8.02
C GLN A 191 26.39 6.76 -8.45
N SER A 192 27.17 5.70 -8.60
CA SER A 192 26.66 4.35 -8.71
C SER A 192 26.03 4.01 -7.37
N PHE A 193 24.71 4.17 -7.26
CA PHE A 193 23.96 3.62 -6.13
C PHE A 193 24.31 2.13 -6.00
N PRO A 194 24.87 1.66 -4.88
CA PRO A 194 25.21 0.25 -4.77
C PRO A 194 23.92 -0.56 -4.81
N ALA A 195 23.74 -1.34 -5.87
CA ALA A 195 22.58 -2.22 -6.08
C ALA A 195 22.29 -3.13 -4.86
N ARG A 196 23.32 -3.42 -4.06
CA ARG A 196 23.23 -4.11 -2.76
C ARG A 196 22.25 -3.45 -1.77
N SER A 197 22.11 -2.14 -1.80
CA SER A 197 21.19 -1.40 -0.91
C SER A 197 19.72 -1.58 -1.27
N GLY A 198 19.39 -1.65 -2.57
CA GLY A 198 18.02 -1.84 -3.07
C GLY A 198 17.52 -3.26 -2.83
N VAL A 199 18.34 -4.27 -3.17
CA VAL A 199 17.99 -5.69 -2.97
C VAL A 199 17.74 -6.01 -1.49
N SER A 200 18.56 -5.47 -0.58
CA SER A 200 18.31 -5.69 0.85
C SER A 200 16.99 -5.11 1.33
N LYS A 201 16.55 -3.96 0.80
CA LYS A 201 15.23 -3.39 1.15
C LYS A 201 14.11 -4.26 0.60
N LEU A 202 14.24 -4.72 -0.65
CA LEU A 202 13.28 -5.63 -1.29
C LEU A 202 13.10 -6.90 -0.47
N VAL A 203 14.20 -7.58 -0.11
CA VAL A 203 14.15 -8.81 0.69
C VAL A 203 13.45 -8.57 2.04
N ARG A 204 13.75 -7.47 2.74
CA ARG A 204 13.09 -7.15 4.02
C ARG A 204 11.59 -6.91 3.87
N VAL A 205 11.19 -6.21 2.81
CA VAL A 205 9.79 -5.96 2.48
C VAL A 205 9.07 -7.27 2.14
N LEU A 206 9.67 -8.14 1.32
CA LEU A 206 9.11 -9.45 0.98
C LEU A 206 8.97 -10.36 2.22
N ILE A 207 9.98 -10.38 3.11
CA ILE A 207 9.91 -11.13 4.37
C ILE A 207 8.79 -10.59 5.26
N PHE A 208 8.64 -9.26 5.35
CA PHE A 208 7.57 -8.65 6.12
C PHE A 208 6.19 -9.02 5.58
N THR A 209 5.96 -8.88 4.27
CA THR A 209 4.69 -9.24 3.63
C THR A 209 4.39 -10.73 3.78
N ALA A 210 5.37 -11.60 3.53
CA ALA A 210 5.21 -13.04 3.73
C ALA A 210 4.88 -13.37 5.20
N GLY A 211 5.55 -12.73 6.15
CA GLY A 211 5.27 -12.89 7.58
C GLY A 211 3.85 -12.43 7.95
N LEU A 212 3.39 -11.30 7.41
CA LEU A 212 2.05 -10.77 7.64
C LEU A 212 0.98 -11.72 7.08
N LEU A 213 1.14 -12.18 5.84
CA LEU A 213 0.21 -13.11 5.20
C LEU A 213 0.17 -14.47 5.88
N MET A 214 1.34 -15.02 6.25
CA MET A 214 1.42 -16.28 7.00
C MET A 214 0.76 -16.15 8.37
N THR A 215 0.99 -15.05 9.09
CA THR A 215 0.33 -14.79 10.37
C THR A 215 -1.19 -14.69 10.21
N GLY A 216 -1.66 -13.94 9.20
CA GLY A 216 -3.08 -13.84 8.89
C GLY A 216 -3.70 -15.21 8.56
N MET A 217 -3.05 -16.01 7.72
CA MET A 217 -3.53 -17.34 7.33
C MET A 217 -3.58 -18.32 8.51
N VAL A 218 -2.57 -18.31 9.38
CA VAL A 218 -2.53 -19.13 10.60
C VAL A 218 -3.61 -18.71 11.60
N LEU A 219 -3.89 -17.41 11.73
CA LEU A 219 -4.91 -16.90 12.64
C LEU A 219 -6.34 -17.02 12.08
N ALA A 220 -6.52 -17.07 10.77
CA ALA A 220 -7.84 -17.13 10.12
C ALA A 220 -8.65 -18.37 10.53
N LEU A 221 -8.02 -19.54 10.63
CA LEU A 221 -8.73 -20.77 11.00
C LEU A 221 -9.19 -20.78 12.47
N PRO A 222 -8.32 -20.51 13.47
CA PRO A 222 -8.76 -20.32 14.85
C PRO A 222 -9.82 -19.23 14.98
N TRP A 223 -9.69 -18.16 14.20
CA TRP A 223 -10.65 -17.08 14.18
C TRP A 223 -12.04 -17.54 13.69
N ALA A 224 -12.11 -18.25 12.57
CA ALA A 224 -13.35 -18.81 12.04
C ALA A 224 -14.01 -19.81 13.01
N VAL A 225 -13.22 -20.65 13.69
CA VAL A 225 -13.72 -21.56 14.73
C VAL A 225 -14.27 -20.79 15.93
N LEU A 226 -13.59 -19.71 16.35
CA LEU A 226 -14.06 -18.86 17.44
C LEU A 226 -15.39 -18.18 17.10
N VAL A 227 -15.54 -17.63 15.88
CA VAL A 227 -16.81 -17.05 15.42
C VAL A 227 -17.89 -18.11 15.34
N GLY A 228 -17.60 -19.27 14.72
CA GLY A 228 -18.56 -20.35 14.54
C GLY A 228 -19.10 -20.91 15.87
N THR A 229 -18.22 -21.05 16.87
CA THR A 229 -18.64 -21.45 18.22
C THR A 229 -19.45 -20.34 18.91
N ALA A 230 -19.08 -19.07 18.75
CA ALA A 230 -19.87 -17.95 19.28
C ALA A 230 -21.27 -17.89 18.66
N THR A 231 -21.42 -18.10 17.34
CA THR A 231 -22.72 -18.16 16.66
C THR A 231 -23.59 -19.30 17.15
N ALA A 232 -23.01 -20.45 17.47
CA ALA A 232 -23.74 -21.59 18.01
C ALA A 232 -24.26 -21.35 19.44
N VAL A 233 -23.63 -20.45 20.20
CA VAL A 233 -24.05 -20.07 21.55
C VAL A 233 -25.12 -18.98 21.51
N SER A 234 -24.87 -17.87 20.83
CA SER A 234 -25.85 -16.81 20.62
C SER A 234 -25.40 -15.82 19.54
N GLN A 235 -26.35 -15.23 18.81
CA GLN A 235 -26.07 -14.22 17.79
C GLN A 235 -25.34 -13.00 18.35
N LEU A 236 -25.75 -12.49 19.53
CA LEU A 236 -25.13 -11.33 20.17
C LEU A 236 -23.67 -11.58 20.53
N LEU A 237 -23.35 -12.79 21.03
CA LEU A 237 -21.97 -13.16 21.35
C LEU A 237 -21.10 -13.17 20.09
N ALA A 238 -21.62 -13.69 18.98
CA ALA A 238 -20.90 -13.69 17.70
C ALA A 238 -20.57 -12.28 17.23
N GLU A 239 -21.52 -11.34 17.30
CA GLU A 239 -21.29 -9.94 16.94
C GLU A 239 -20.24 -9.26 17.83
N VAL A 240 -20.30 -9.49 19.14
CA VAL A 240 -19.27 -8.97 20.07
C VAL A 240 -17.89 -9.54 19.74
N VAL A 241 -17.82 -10.84 19.48
CA VAL A 241 -16.58 -11.54 19.11
C VAL A 241 -16.03 -10.99 17.79
N LEU A 242 -16.88 -10.72 16.79
CA LEU A 242 -16.52 -10.07 15.52
C LEU A 242 -16.01 -8.65 15.71
N ILE A 243 -16.67 -7.83 16.53
CA ILE A 243 -16.26 -6.44 16.78
C ILE A 243 -14.91 -6.39 17.50
N VAL A 244 -14.74 -7.19 18.55
CA VAL A 244 -13.51 -7.20 19.36
C VAL A 244 -12.31 -7.70 18.55
N SER A 245 -12.47 -8.79 17.81
CA SER A 245 -11.40 -9.35 16.97
C SER A 245 -11.02 -8.41 15.83
N THR A 246 -11.99 -7.79 15.14
CA THR A 246 -11.74 -6.82 14.08
C THR A 246 -11.04 -5.57 14.63
N GLY A 247 -11.48 -5.09 15.81
CA GLY A 247 -10.81 -3.99 16.52
C GLY A 247 -9.37 -4.34 16.91
N MET A 248 -9.12 -5.57 17.38
CA MET A 248 -7.77 -6.07 17.70
C MET A 248 -6.90 -6.17 16.44
N ALA A 249 -7.43 -6.71 15.35
CA ALA A 249 -6.72 -6.80 14.07
C ALA A 249 -6.39 -5.40 13.53
N GLY A 250 -7.34 -4.46 13.58
CA GLY A 250 -7.13 -3.06 13.21
C GLY A 250 -6.10 -2.37 14.09
N TYR A 251 -6.11 -2.63 15.40
CA TYR A 251 -5.09 -2.13 16.33
C TYR A 251 -3.69 -2.65 15.97
N VAL A 252 -3.54 -3.95 15.71
CA VAL A 252 -2.24 -4.52 15.30
C VAL A 252 -1.79 -3.93 13.95
N LEU A 253 -2.70 -3.86 12.97
CA LEU A 253 -2.37 -3.32 11.65
C LEU A 253 -1.99 -1.84 11.72
N LEU A 254 -2.67 -1.06 12.57
CA LEU A 254 -2.30 0.32 12.85
C LEU A 254 -0.85 0.37 13.32
N HIS A 255 -0.43 -0.45 14.29
CA HIS A 255 0.95 -0.49 14.79
C HIS A 255 1.99 -0.89 13.74
N LEU A 256 1.57 -1.58 12.68
CA LEU A 256 2.42 -1.99 11.57
C LEU A 256 2.43 -0.98 10.41
N LEU A 257 1.61 0.08 10.47
CA LEU A 257 1.36 1.01 9.36
C LEU A 257 2.65 1.63 8.79
N PHE A 258 3.62 1.96 9.64
CA PHE A 258 4.86 2.65 9.24
C PHE A 258 6.06 1.71 9.09
N VAL A 259 5.88 0.38 9.14
CA VAL A 259 6.98 -0.58 9.00
C VAL A 259 7.65 -0.43 7.64
N VAL A 260 6.85 -0.35 6.59
CA VAL A 260 7.31 -0.26 5.20
C VAL A 260 8.04 1.07 4.98
N HIS A 261 7.49 2.17 5.50
CA HIS A 261 8.15 3.48 5.52
C HIS A 261 9.50 3.40 6.21
N GLY A 262 9.61 2.73 7.35
CA GLY A 262 10.86 2.56 8.08
C GLY A 262 11.90 1.70 7.37
N VAL A 263 11.50 0.64 6.68
CA VAL A 263 12.43 -0.16 5.87
C VAL A 263 12.96 0.65 4.68
N LEU A 264 12.09 1.41 4.01
CA LEU A 264 12.45 2.16 2.81
C LEU A 264 13.23 3.45 3.14
N LEU A 265 12.80 4.21 4.16
CA LEU A 265 13.37 5.48 4.61
C LEU A 265 14.47 5.35 5.69
N GLY A 266 14.46 4.32 6.52
CA GLY A 266 15.41 4.19 7.63
C GLY A 266 16.69 3.44 7.28
N GLY A 267 16.67 2.55 6.27
CA GLY A 267 17.82 1.68 5.92
C GLY A 267 18.16 0.61 6.99
N ARG A 268 17.43 0.59 8.11
CA ARG A 268 17.63 -0.29 9.28
C ARG A 268 16.90 -1.64 9.10
N GLY A 269 17.24 -2.61 9.94
CA GLY A 269 16.65 -3.96 9.89
C GLY A 269 15.15 -3.99 10.19
N LEU A 270 14.47 -5.08 9.80
CA LEU A 270 13.00 -5.20 9.88
C LEU A 270 12.47 -5.05 11.32
N LEU A 271 13.07 -5.72 12.31
CA LEU A 271 12.67 -5.62 13.71
C LEU A 271 12.74 -4.18 14.23
N ARG A 272 13.76 -3.43 13.78
CA ARG A 272 13.91 -2.04 14.17
C ARG A 272 12.84 -1.16 13.52
N ALA A 273 12.47 -1.43 12.27
CA ALA A 273 11.37 -0.74 11.60
C ALA A 273 10.01 -1.02 12.28
N ILE A 274 9.77 -2.25 12.74
CA ILE A 274 8.58 -2.61 13.54
C ILE A 274 8.54 -1.83 14.84
N TRP A 275 9.65 -1.82 15.57
CA TRP A 275 9.76 -1.04 16.80
C TRP A 275 9.54 0.46 16.56
N GLU A 276 10.16 1.02 15.52
CA GLU A 276 10.01 2.43 15.16
C GLU A 276 8.57 2.78 14.77
N SER A 277 7.87 1.88 14.06
CA SER A 277 6.44 2.03 13.76
C SER A 277 5.60 2.08 15.03
N ALA A 278 5.80 1.14 15.96
CA ALA A 278 5.04 1.09 17.21
C ALA A 278 5.29 2.35 18.08
N VAL A 279 6.55 2.75 18.26
CA VAL A 279 6.89 3.95 19.03
C VAL A 279 6.37 5.21 18.35
N MET A 280 6.45 5.31 17.02
CA MET A 280 5.91 6.43 16.25
C MET A 280 4.42 6.64 16.54
N ILE A 281 3.66 5.54 16.53
CA ILE A 281 2.22 5.57 16.73
C ILE A 281 1.88 5.93 18.16
N HIS A 282 2.56 5.34 19.15
CA HIS A 282 2.31 5.69 20.55
C HIS A 282 2.64 7.16 20.87
N MET A 283 3.76 7.68 20.35
CA MET A 283 4.20 9.05 20.63
C MET A 283 3.37 10.12 19.89
N HIS A 284 2.81 9.78 18.74
CA HIS A 284 2.13 10.74 17.85
C HIS A 284 0.70 10.33 17.48
N LEU A 285 0.06 9.50 18.31
CA LEU A 285 -1.25 8.90 18.08
C LEU A 285 -2.32 9.87 17.55
N PRO A 286 -2.57 11.06 18.15
CA PRO A 286 -3.61 11.96 17.63
C PRO A 286 -3.30 12.46 16.21
N TYR A 287 -2.04 12.71 15.88
CA TYR A 287 -1.65 13.17 14.54
C TYR A 287 -1.70 12.03 13.51
N VAL A 288 -1.36 10.79 13.92
CA VAL A 288 -1.51 9.61 13.07
C VAL A 288 -2.98 9.36 12.77
N ILE A 289 -3.86 9.43 13.77
CA ILE A 289 -5.31 9.25 13.58
C ILE A 289 -5.86 10.31 12.62
N VAL A 290 -5.55 11.59 12.82
CA VAL A 290 -6.05 12.66 11.93
C VAL A 290 -5.50 12.50 10.51
N LEU A 291 -4.22 12.17 10.35
CA LEU A 291 -3.65 11.91 9.02
C LEU A 291 -4.33 10.72 8.35
N MET A 292 -4.49 9.59 9.04
CA MET A 292 -5.12 8.39 8.49
C MET A 292 -6.59 8.63 8.17
N LEU A 293 -7.32 9.33 9.04
CA LEU A 293 -8.70 9.73 8.77
C LEU A 293 -8.79 10.57 7.49
N LEU A 294 -7.93 11.57 7.32
CA LEU A 294 -7.91 12.40 6.11
C LEU A 294 -7.52 11.58 4.86
N VAL A 295 -6.51 10.71 4.97
CA VAL A 295 -6.11 9.83 3.86
C VAL A 295 -7.27 8.93 3.45
N VAL A 296 -7.92 8.26 4.38
CA VAL A 296 -9.06 7.38 4.11
C VAL A 296 -10.23 8.16 3.52
N VAL A 297 -10.64 9.27 4.14
CA VAL A 297 -11.78 10.07 3.67
C VAL A 297 -11.52 10.64 2.27
N ILE A 298 -10.31 11.12 1.97
CA ILE A 298 -9.98 11.65 0.64
C ILE A 298 -9.90 10.51 -0.38
N TYR A 299 -9.22 9.41 -0.04
CA TYR A 299 -9.04 8.28 -0.95
C TYR A 299 -10.37 7.61 -1.30
N GLU A 300 -11.15 7.21 -0.29
CA GLU A 300 -12.45 6.58 -0.48
C GLU A 300 -13.47 7.55 -1.09
N GLY A 301 -13.50 8.79 -0.60
CA GLY A 301 -14.44 9.80 -1.09
C GLY A 301 -14.25 10.11 -2.57
N LEU A 302 -13.00 10.32 -3.01
CA LEU A 302 -12.74 10.55 -4.44
C LEU A 302 -12.78 9.25 -5.24
N GLY A 303 -12.36 8.12 -4.67
CA GLY A 303 -12.53 6.80 -5.29
C GLY A 303 -13.98 6.52 -5.67
N TYR A 304 -14.92 6.84 -4.78
CA TYR A 304 -16.36 6.75 -5.06
C TYR A 304 -16.77 7.66 -6.23
N VAL A 305 -16.32 8.93 -6.25
CA VAL A 305 -16.60 9.85 -7.36
C VAL A 305 -16.10 9.28 -8.69
N TRP A 306 -14.90 8.72 -8.72
CA TRP A 306 -14.33 8.13 -9.93
C TRP A 306 -15.05 6.83 -10.35
N SER A 307 -15.65 6.10 -9.41
CA SER A 307 -16.43 4.89 -9.71
C SER A 307 -17.77 5.17 -10.40
N LEU A 308 -18.25 6.42 -10.37
CA LEU A 308 -19.47 6.84 -11.09
C LEU A 308 -19.26 6.94 -12.60
N LEU A 309 -18.01 6.90 -13.07
CA LEU A 309 -17.70 6.95 -14.50
C LEU A 309 -18.08 5.62 -15.16
N PRO A 310 -18.76 5.64 -16.33
CA PRO A 310 -19.15 4.41 -17.01
C PRO A 310 -17.95 3.55 -17.39
N GLY A 311 -18.01 2.26 -17.03
CA GLY A 311 -16.92 1.30 -17.27
C GLY A 311 -16.69 0.99 -18.74
N ASP A 312 -17.75 0.98 -19.53
CA ASP A 312 -17.77 0.71 -20.98
C ASP A 312 -17.28 1.90 -21.82
N SER A 313 -16.85 2.98 -21.16
CA SER A 313 -16.43 4.22 -21.79
C SER A 313 -14.97 4.55 -21.51
N TRP A 314 -14.30 5.12 -22.52
CA TRP A 314 -12.95 5.67 -22.37
C TRP A 314 -12.85 6.80 -21.33
N LEU A 315 -13.98 7.35 -20.87
CA LEU A 315 -14.02 8.33 -19.80
C LEU A 315 -13.43 7.81 -18.48
N LEU A 316 -13.48 6.50 -18.23
CA LEU A 316 -12.88 5.88 -17.04
C LEU A 316 -11.36 6.11 -16.95
N LEU A 317 -10.67 6.37 -18.08
CA LEU A 317 -9.24 6.75 -18.08
C LEU A 317 -8.95 7.97 -17.19
N ILE A 318 -9.88 8.94 -17.16
CA ILE A 318 -9.74 10.12 -16.31
C ILE A 318 -9.81 9.72 -14.84
N GLY A 319 -10.71 8.80 -14.50
CA GLY A 319 -10.83 8.22 -13.16
C GLY A 319 -9.57 7.45 -12.75
N VAL A 320 -9.02 6.63 -13.65
CA VAL A 320 -7.77 5.88 -13.42
C VAL A 320 -6.59 6.83 -13.14
N LEU A 321 -6.39 7.84 -13.99
CA LEU A 321 -5.30 8.81 -13.82
C LEU A 321 -5.50 9.68 -12.58
N GLY A 322 -6.73 10.16 -12.35
CA GLY A 322 -7.10 10.96 -11.20
C GLY A 322 -6.88 10.20 -9.89
N ASN A 323 -7.41 8.98 -9.79
CA ASN A 323 -7.21 8.11 -8.64
C ASN A 323 -5.72 7.82 -8.40
N GLY A 324 -4.97 7.47 -9.45
CA GLY A 324 -3.53 7.27 -9.35
C GLY A 324 -2.80 8.50 -8.81
N ALA A 325 -3.14 9.70 -9.26
CA ALA A 325 -2.56 10.95 -8.77
C ALA A 325 -2.87 11.21 -7.28
N ILE A 326 -4.15 11.10 -6.90
CA ILE A 326 -4.61 11.34 -5.52
C ILE A 326 -3.98 10.33 -4.57
N ALA A 327 -4.06 9.05 -4.90
CA ALA A 327 -3.51 7.99 -4.08
C ALA A 327 -2.00 8.11 -3.91
N THR A 328 -1.28 8.44 -4.99
CA THR A 328 0.17 8.70 -4.91
C THR A 328 0.48 9.86 -3.99
N ALA A 329 -0.31 10.95 -4.04
CA ALA A 329 -0.10 12.12 -3.19
C ALA A 329 -0.36 11.82 -1.71
N LEU A 330 -1.41 11.06 -1.42
CA LEU A 330 -1.74 10.63 -0.07
C LEU A 330 -0.68 9.69 0.50
N ILE A 331 -0.21 8.70 -0.27
CA ILE A 331 0.88 7.82 0.16
C ILE A 331 2.16 8.64 0.36
N ALA A 332 2.49 9.58 -0.53
CA ALA A 332 3.64 10.47 -0.37
C ALA A 332 3.56 11.27 0.94
N ALA A 333 2.37 11.76 1.29
CA ALA A 333 2.15 12.48 2.54
C ALA A 333 2.45 11.60 3.77
N THR A 334 2.14 10.30 3.73
CA THR A 334 2.51 9.37 4.81
C THR A 334 4.02 9.18 4.95
N PHE A 335 4.77 9.18 3.83
CA PHE A 335 6.24 9.17 3.84
C PHE A 335 6.82 10.46 4.40
N VAL A 336 6.28 11.62 4.01
CA VAL A 336 6.68 12.92 4.58
C VAL A 336 6.43 12.94 6.08
N PHE A 337 5.23 12.53 6.52
CA PHE A 337 4.87 12.46 7.93
C PHE A 337 5.85 11.60 8.74
N TYR A 338 6.22 10.44 8.22
CA TYR A 338 7.18 9.53 8.84
C TYR A 338 8.58 10.15 8.91
N GLN A 339 9.08 10.73 7.81
CA GLN A 339 10.40 11.36 7.73
C GLN A 339 10.55 12.51 8.74
N GLU A 340 9.52 13.33 8.92
CA GLU A 340 9.52 14.46 9.86
C GLU A 340 9.61 14.02 11.33
N ARG A 341 9.06 12.85 11.65
CA ARG A 341 8.95 12.37 13.05
C ARG A 341 10.00 11.36 13.44
N ILE A 342 10.60 10.64 12.48
CA ILE A 342 11.61 9.61 12.79
C ILE A 342 12.84 10.19 13.48
N GLY A 343 13.19 11.45 13.19
CA GLY A 343 14.28 12.19 13.83
C GLY A 343 13.99 12.63 15.27
N LEU A 344 12.71 12.61 15.68
CA LEU A 344 12.25 12.98 17.02
C LEU A 344 12.19 11.79 17.98
N LEU A 345 12.33 10.55 17.48
CA LEU A 345 12.22 9.36 18.31
C LEU A 345 13.41 9.23 19.28
N PRO A 346 13.15 8.91 20.57
CA PRO A 346 14.19 8.58 21.54
C PRO A 346 15.04 7.40 21.05
N GLY A 347 16.30 7.67 20.71
CA GLY A 347 17.25 6.69 20.17
C GLY A 347 17.95 7.11 18.88
N ALA A 348 17.37 8.02 18.09
CA ALA A 348 18.05 8.55 16.89
C ALA A 348 19.28 9.41 17.24
N ARG A 349 19.26 10.11 18.39
CA ARG A 349 20.38 10.94 18.87
C ARG A 349 21.51 10.18 19.57
N GLN A 350 21.31 8.95 20.04
CA GLN A 350 22.31 8.24 20.84
C GLN A 350 23.44 7.59 20.01
N VAL A 351 23.24 7.38 18.70
CA VAL A 351 24.26 6.80 17.82
C VAL A 351 25.21 7.88 17.29
N SER A 352 24.71 9.09 17.00
CA SER A 352 25.55 10.21 16.55
C SER A 352 26.50 10.74 17.63
N ALA A 353 26.31 10.36 18.90
CA ALA A 353 27.22 10.68 20.00
C ALA A 353 28.23 9.55 20.30
N LYS A 354 28.18 8.44 19.55
CA LYS A 354 29.05 7.26 19.74
C LYS A 354 29.86 6.87 18.50
N THR A 355 29.83 7.67 17.44
CA THR A 355 30.72 7.61 16.27
C THR A 355 31.57 8.86 16.24
#